data_AF-A0A954RSW6-F1
#
_entry.id   AF-A0A954RSW6-F1
#
_cell.length_a   1.000
_cell.length_b   1.000
_cell.length_c   1.000
_cell.angle_alpha   90.00
_cell.angle_beta   90.00
_cell.angle_gamma   90.00
#
_symmetry.space_group_name_H-M   'P 1'
#
loop_
_entity.id
_entity.type
_entity.pdbx_description
1 polymer ?
#
loop_
_entity_poly.entity_id
_entity_poly.type
_entity_poly.pdbx_seq_one_letter_code
_entity_poly.pdbx_strand_id
1 'polypeptide(L)'
;AAKLSQDVVAIAGEAVRSLQPCRLSWGSGAAAFAVNRRNNPEAEVPARRAAGTLVGPADHDVPVLVVRDQAGAYRAVVFGYACHATVLSSYQWSGDYPGFAQLALEADYPGCVAMFWAGCGADQNPLPRRQVELAQRYGYELAGAVKQVLDRPLRDLESKLTAGYVEINLPFADLPTREQIEADLESKDRFVAARARRLLVQLDVEQSLSPTYPYPITRWTLGNELEWFFLGGEVVVDFALRLKSERRGTNTWVAGYTNDVMAYIPSRRVLQEGGYEGGGAMVYYGLPAAWAPTVEADIIQAASRLGDDVDRTVSN
;
A
#
# COMPACT_ATOMS: atom_id res chain seq x y z
N ALA A 1 -11.06 17.92 -3.44
CA ALA A 1 -10.38 17.88 -2.14
C ALA A 1 -11.35 18.08 -0.98
N ALA A 2 -12.00 19.25 -0.84
CA ALA A 2 -12.84 19.56 0.32
C ALA A 2 -13.93 18.51 0.66
N LYS A 3 -14.70 18.03 -0.33
CA LYS A 3 -15.74 17.00 -0.08
C LYS A 3 -15.16 15.69 0.44
N LEU A 4 -14.08 15.17 -0.16
CA LEU A 4 -13.46 13.92 0.29
C LEU A 4 -12.96 14.04 1.74
N SER A 5 -12.27 15.13 2.07
CA SER A 5 -11.80 15.37 3.44
C SER A 5 -12.96 15.46 4.43
N GLN A 6 -14.05 16.14 4.06
CA GLN A 6 -15.26 16.22 4.89
C GLN A 6 -15.92 14.85 5.08
N ASP A 7 -16.04 14.05 4.01
CA ASP A 7 -16.63 12.71 4.06
C ASP A 7 -15.80 11.78 4.95
N VAL A 8 -14.47 11.84 4.87
CA VAL A 8 -13.56 11.05 5.74
C VAL A 8 -13.73 11.42 7.21
N VAL A 9 -13.84 12.71 7.53
CA VAL A 9 -14.10 13.15 8.93
C VAL A 9 -15.49 12.71 9.39
N ALA A 10 -16.50 12.83 8.52
CA ALA A 10 -17.87 12.46 8.83
C ALA A 10 -17.99 10.95 9.11
N ILE A 11 -17.44 10.09 8.25
CA ILE A 11 -17.51 8.63 8.40
C ILE A 11 -16.76 8.16 9.65
N ALA A 12 -15.63 8.79 9.99
CA ALA A 12 -14.93 8.51 11.24
C ALA A 12 -15.80 8.87 12.46
N GLY A 13 -16.47 10.04 12.43
CA GLY A 13 -17.40 10.44 13.47
C GLY A 13 -18.63 9.52 13.59
N GLU A 14 -19.14 9.01 12.47
CA GLU A 14 -20.23 8.03 12.44
C GLU A 14 -19.79 6.69 13.03
N ALA A 15 -18.61 6.19 12.66
CA ALA A 15 -18.05 4.96 13.20
C ALA A 15 -17.92 5.03 14.74
N VAL A 16 -17.39 6.12 15.28
CA VAL A 16 -17.29 6.35 16.74
C VAL A 16 -18.66 6.39 17.42
N ARG A 17 -19.67 7.02 16.81
CA ARG A 17 -21.05 7.04 17.36
C ARG A 17 -21.73 5.68 17.30
N SER A 18 -21.28 4.78 16.44
CA SER A 18 -21.82 3.42 16.24
C SER A 18 -21.06 2.31 16.97
N LEU A 19 -20.21 2.66 17.95
CA LEU A 19 -19.43 1.68 18.72
C LEU A 19 -20.34 0.67 19.41
N GLN A 20 -19.98 -0.61 19.28
CA GLN A 20 -20.70 -1.73 19.88
C GLN A 20 -19.74 -2.87 20.20
N PRO A 21 -20.05 -3.73 21.20
CA PRO A 21 -19.26 -4.91 21.47
C PRO A 21 -19.18 -5.82 20.24
N CYS A 22 -17.97 -6.21 19.85
CA CYS A 22 -17.71 -7.10 18.72
C CYS A 22 -16.60 -8.10 19.06
N ARG A 23 -16.44 -9.10 18.19
CA ARG A 23 -15.36 -10.07 18.23
C ARG A 23 -14.51 -9.90 16.97
N LEU A 24 -13.21 -9.75 17.18
CA LEU A 24 -12.22 -9.72 16.11
C LEU A 24 -11.61 -11.10 15.91
N SER A 25 -11.47 -11.50 14.66
CA SER A 25 -10.78 -12.73 14.29
C SER A 25 -10.01 -12.53 12.98
N TRP A 26 -8.96 -13.33 12.78
CA TRP A 26 -8.00 -13.14 11.71
C TRP A 26 -7.64 -14.46 11.01
N GLY A 27 -7.30 -14.36 9.72
CA GLY A 27 -6.61 -15.39 8.97
C GLY A 27 -5.89 -14.83 7.74
N SER A 28 -5.12 -15.66 7.05
CA SER A 28 -4.44 -15.28 5.81
C SER A 28 -4.64 -16.33 4.71
N GLY A 29 -5.24 -15.93 3.59
CA GLY A 29 -5.42 -16.74 2.39
C GLY A 29 -4.31 -16.51 1.39
N ALA A 30 -4.54 -16.88 0.13
CA ALA A 30 -3.61 -16.57 -0.94
C ALA A 30 -4.31 -16.28 -2.27
N ALA A 31 -3.74 -15.39 -3.07
CA ALA A 31 -4.11 -15.13 -4.46
C ALA A 31 -2.84 -14.94 -5.31
N ALA A 32 -2.90 -15.36 -6.57
CA ALA A 32 -1.70 -15.46 -7.41
C ALA A 32 -1.78 -14.65 -8.71
N PHE A 33 -2.79 -13.80 -8.89
CA PHE A 33 -2.91 -13.00 -10.10
C PHE A 33 -1.93 -11.83 -10.20
N ALA A 34 -1.41 -11.31 -9.06
CA ALA A 34 -0.36 -10.30 -9.06
C ALA A 34 0.92 -10.80 -9.75
N VAL A 35 1.54 -9.94 -10.53
CA VAL A 35 2.80 -10.21 -11.25
C VAL A 35 3.77 -9.08 -11.03
N ASN A 36 5.01 -9.42 -10.68
CA ASN A 36 6.09 -8.46 -10.63
C ASN A 36 6.34 -7.87 -12.03
N ARG A 37 5.95 -6.61 -12.25
CA ARG A 37 5.94 -5.99 -13.59
C ARG A 37 7.33 -5.62 -14.09
N ARG A 38 8.34 -5.65 -13.20
CA ARG A 38 9.72 -5.23 -13.52
C ARG A 38 10.46 -6.28 -14.35
N ASN A 39 10.18 -7.56 -14.09
CA ASN A 39 10.88 -8.69 -14.72
C ASN A 39 10.01 -9.49 -15.71
N ASN A 40 8.74 -9.10 -15.87
CA ASN A 40 7.78 -9.82 -16.69
C ASN A 40 7.09 -8.84 -17.66
N PRO A 41 7.59 -8.73 -18.91
CA PRO A 41 6.94 -7.94 -19.94
C PRO A 41 5.49 -8.38 -20.12
N GLU A 42 4.56 -7.42 -20.11
CA GLU A 42 3.12 -7.68 -20.07
C GLU A 42 2.65 -8.66 -21.16
N ALA A 43 3.18 -8.56 -22.38
CA ALA A 43 2.83 -9.44 -23.49
C ALA A 43 3.25 -10.91 -23.28
N GLU A 44 4.27 -11.17 -22.48
CA GLU A 44 4.80 -12.52 -22.22
C GLU A 44 4.16 -13.18 -21.01
N VAL A 45 3.49 -12.41 -20.14
CA VAL A 45 2.93 -12.91 -18.88
C VAL A 45 2.01 -14.11 -19.06
N PRO A 46 1.06 -14.16 -20.02
CA PRO A 46 0.19 -15.32 -20.17
C PRO A 46 0.97 -16.63 -20.39
N ALA A 47 1.98 -16.61 -21.27
CA ALA A 47 2.81 -17.78 -21.57
C ALA A 47 3.71 -18.15 -20.38
N ARG A 48 4.37 -17.16 -19.76
CA ARG A 48 5.22 -17.38 -18.58
C ARG A 48 4.45 -17.92 -17.39
N ARG A 49 3.22 -17.43 -17.17
CA ARG A 49 2.33 -17.94 -16.11
C ARG A 49 1.96 -19.40 -16.36
N ALA A 50 1.59 -19.76 -17.58
CA ALA A 50 1.27 -21.15 -17.94
C ALA A 50 2.49 -22.08 -17.78
N ALA A 51 3.70 -21.58 -18.01
CA ALA A 51 4.94 -22.32 -17.85
C ALA A 51 5.51 -22.31 -16.42
N GLY A 52 4.94 -21.53 -15.49
CA GLY A 52 5.48 -21.36 -14.14
C GLY A 52 6.82 -20.61 -14.10
N THR A 53 7.09 -19.75 -15.09
CA THR A 53 8.38 -19.05 -15.29
C THR A 53 8.28 -17.54 -15.05
N LEU A 54 7.35 -17.09 -14.20
CA LEU A 54 7.31 -15.69 -13.75
C LEU A 54 8.51 -15.41 -12.84
N VAL A 55 9.10 -14.23 -12.98
CA VAL A 55 10.36 -13.86 -12.30
C VAL A 55 10.13 -12.68 -11.35
N GLY A 56 10.84 -12.69 -10.22
CA GLY A 56 10.84 -11.59 -9.25
C GLY A 56 10.00 -11.88 -8.01
N PRO A 57 10.16 -11.06 -6.97
CA PRO A 57 9.42 -11.25 -5.73
C PRO A 57 7.93 -10.92 -5.92
N ALA A 58 7.10 -11.65 -5.18
CA ALA A 58 5.66 -11.45 -5.08
C ALA A 58 5.21 -11.78 -3.65
N ASP A 59 4.16 -11.10 -3.18
CA ASP A 59 3.47 -11.40 -1.94
C ASP A 59 2.08 -11.93 -2.28
N HIS A 60 1.90 -13.24 -2.13
CA HIS A 60 0.66 -13.92 -2.47
C HIS A 60 -0.35 -13.91 -1.33
N ASP A 61 0.02 -13.43 -0.15
CA ASP A 61 -0.87 -13.48 1.02
C ASP A 61 -2.10 -12.59 0.82
N VAL A 62 -3.25 -13.12 1.24
CA VAL A 62 -4.52 -12.39 1.35
C VAL A 62 -4.85 -12.29 2.83
N PRO A 63 -4.33 -11.28 3.55
CA PRO A 63 -4.70 -11.01 4.93
C PRO A 63 -6.20 -10.73 5.06
N VAL A 64 -6.87 -11.28 6.09
CA VAL A 64 -8.31 -11.11 6.34
C VAL A 64 -8.59 -10.92 7.83
N LEU A 65 -9.02 -9.71 8.19
CA LEU A 65 -9.56 -9.36 9.51
C LEU A 65 -11.09 -9.36 9.45
N VAL A 66 -11.72 -10.03 10.42
CA VAL A 66 -13.17 -10.23 10.47
C VAL A 66 -13.71 -9.63 11.76
N VAL A 67 -14.75 -8.82 11.62
CA VAL A 67 -15.51 -8.22 12.71
C VAL A 67 -16.88 -8.90 12.77
N ARG A 68 -17.18 -9.57 13.89
CA ARG A 68 -18.50 -10.14 14.16
C ARG A 68 -19.18 -9.44 15.33
N ASP A 69 -20.50 -9.30 15.28
CA ASP A 69 -21.28 -8.89 16.44
C ASP A 69 -21.46 -10.04 17.46
N GLN A 70 -22.15 -9.75 18.57
CA GLN A 70 -22.43 -10.74 19.62
C GLN A 70 -23.32 -11.90 19.16
N ALA A 71 -24.11 -11.71 18.10
CA ALA A 71 -24.92 -12.79 17.50
C ALA A 71 -24.11 -13.63 16.50
N GLY A 72 -22.84 -13.27 16.25
CA GLY A 72 -21.96 -13.95 15.32
C GLY A 72 -22.11 -13.49 13.87
N ALA A 73 -22.94 -12.48 13.58
CA ALA A 73 -23.12 -11.97 12.23
C ALA A 73 -21.90 -11.15 11.79
N TYR A 74 -21.53 -11.26 10.51
CA TYR A 74 -20.46 -10.47 9.91
C TYR A 74 -20.85 -9.00 9.83
N ARG A 75 -20.06 -8.12 10.46
CA ARG A 75 -20.25 -6.67 10.42
C ARG A 75 -19.28 -6.00 9.46
N ALA A 76 -18.04 -6.47 9.45
CA ALA A 76 -17.04 -6.03 8.49
C ALA A 76 -16.05 -7.15 8.19
N VAL A 77 -15.54 -7.15 6.96
CA VAL A 77 -14.40 -7.97 6.54
C VAL A 77 -13.40 -7.02 5.90
N VAL A 78 -12.25 -6.86 6.55
CA VAL A 78 -11.12 -6.09 6.02
C VAL A 78 -10.12 -7.06 5.44
N PHE A 79 -9.74 -6.88 4.18
CA PHE A 79 -8.82 -7.77 3.49
C PHE A 79 -7.80 -6.97 2.69
N GLY A 80 -6.66 -7.59 2.40
CA GLY A 80 -5.60 -6.93 1.63
C GLY A 80 -5.01 -7.80 0.55
N TYR A 81 -4.31 -7.16 -0.38
CA TYR A 81 -3.52 -7.84 -1.41
C TYR A 81 -2.46 -6.89 -1.98
N ALA A 82 -1.25 -7.39 -2.21
CA ALA A 82 -0.13 -6.62 -2.78
C ALA A 82 -0.22 -6.56 -4.31
N CYS A 83 -1.11 -5.72 -4.83
CA CYS A 83 -1.29 -5.54 -6.27
C CYS A 83 -1.87 -4.16 -6.58
N HIS A 84 -1.45 -3.55 -7.70
CA HIS A 84 -2.02 -2.30 -8.19
C HIS A 84 -3.43 -2.47 -8.76
N ALA A 85 -4.37 -1.62 -8.36
CA ALA A 85 -5.69 -1.47 -8.98
C ALA A 85 -5.62 -0.80 -10.36
N THR A 86 -4.98 -1.47 -11.33
CA THR A 86 -4.64 -0.93 -12.67
C THR A 86 -5.10 -1.85 -13.80
N VAL A 87 -6.16 -2.62 -13.58
CA VAL A 87 -6.73 -3.45 -14.65
C VAL A 87 -7.36 -2.56 -15.70
N LEU A 88 -8.10 -1.53 -15.31
CA LEU A 88 -8.84 -0.68 -16.23
C LEU A 88 -7.96 0.47 -16.77
N SER A 89 -8.26 0.90 -17.99
CA SER A 89 -7.58 2.02 -18.67
C SER A 89 -8.57 2.96 -19.37
N SER A 90 -9.77 3.11 -18.80
CA SER A 90 -10.82 3.99 -19.31
C SER A 90 -11.01 5.20 -18.39
N TYR A 91 -11.88 6.15 -18.78
CA TYR A 91 -12.19 7.34 -17.98
C TYR A 91 -13.43 7.19 -17.09
N GLN A 92 -13.96 5.97 -16.95
CA GLN A 92 -15.12 5.72 -16.09
C GLN A 92 -14.69 5.50 -14.64
N TRP A 93 -15.52 5.97 -13.70
CA TRP A 93 -15.34 5.69 -12.28
C TRP A 93 -15.52 4.20 -12.01
N SER A 94 -14.55 3.60 -11.36
CA SER A 94 -14.57 2.18 -10.99
C SER A 94 -13.69 1.95 -9.77
N GLY A 95 -14.07 0.98 -8.94
CA GLY A 95 -13.22 0.45 -7.88
C GLY A 95 -12.18 -0.56 -8.36
N ASP A 96 -12.11 -0.83 -9.67
CA ASP A 96 -11.26 -1.86 -10.29
C ASP A 96 -11.47 -3.25 -9.63
N TYR A 97 -10.50 -4.17 -9.70
CA TYR A 97 -10.64 -5.48 -9.07
C TYR A 97 -10.94 -5.43 -7.55
N PRO A 98 -10.40 -4.48 -6.75
CA PRO A 98 -10.76 -4.39 -5.33
C PRO A 98 -12.26 -4.13 -5.13
N GLY A 99 -12.82 -3.20 -5.91
CA GLY A 99 -14.24 -2.88 -5.86
C GLY A 99 -15.11 -4.08 -6.24
N PHE A 100 -14.73 -4.83 -7.27
CA PHE A 100 -15.43 -6.07 -7.61
C PHE A 100 -15.34 -7.14 -6.52
N ALA A 101 -14.20 -7.24 -5.81
CA ALA A 101 -14.06 -8.14 -4.67
C ALA A 101 -14.97 -7.71 -3.50
N GLN A 102 -15.03 -6.41 -3.20
CA GLN A 102 -15.92 -5.86 -2.16
C GLN A 102 -17.39 -6.17 -2.49
N LEU A 103 -17.83 -5.87 -3.71
CA LEU A 103 -19.20 -6.15 -4.16
C LEU A 103 -19.57 -7.64 -4.07
N ALA A 104 -18.65 -8.53 -4.43
CA ALA A 104 -18.88 -9.97 -4.33
C ALA A 104 -19.02 -10.43 -2.87
N LEU A 105 -18.17 -9.93 -1.97
CA LEU A 105 -18.24 -10.26 -0.54
C LEU A 105 -19.51 -9.69 0.11
N GLU A 106 -19.90 -8.46 -0.21
CA GLU A 106 -21.11 -7.83 0.35
C GLU A 106 -22.39 -8.52 -0.14
N ALA A 107 -22.39 -9.05 -1.36
CA ALA A 107 -23.50 -9.86 -1.87
C ALA A 107 -23.62 -11.21 -1.13
N ASP A 108 -22.50 -11.86 -0.81
CA ASP A 108 -22.47 -13.15 -0.11
C ASP A 108 -22.73 -13.02 1.40
N TYR A 109 -22.42 -11.87 2.01
CA TYR A 109 -22.58 -11.61 3.43
C TYR A 109 -23.42 -10.34 3.68
N PRO A 110 -24.76 -10.40 3.53
CA PRO A 110 -25.63 -9.24 3.68
C PRO A 110 -25.47 -8.55 5.05
N GLY A 111 -25.30 -7.21 5.02
CA GLY A 111 -25.10 -6.40 6.22
C GLY A 111 -23.63 -6.30 6.69
N CYS A 112 -22.72 -7.02 6.04
CA CYS A 112 -21.28 -6.86 6.18
C CYS A 112 -20.77 -5.73 5.29
N VAL A 113 -19.82 -4.93 5.79
CA VAL A 113 -19.04 -4.00 4.96
C VAL A 113 -17.72 -4.65 4.56
N ALA A 114 -17.46 -4.78 3.27
CA ALA A 114 -16.19 -5.32 2.77
C ALA A 114 -15.21 -4.19 2.50
N MET A 115 -14.02 -4.25 3.10
CA MET A 115 -13.01 -3.19 3.01
C MET A 115 -11.70 -3.75 2.46
N PHE A 116 -11.21 -3.18 1.35
CA PHE A 116 -9.91 -3.53 0.81
C PHE A 116 -8.82 -2.58 1.31
N TRP A 117 -7.67 -3.13 1.69
CA TRP A 117 -6.45 -2.37 1.95
C TRP A 117 -5.34 -2.79 0.98
N ALA A 118 -4.79 -1.84 0.24
CA ALA A 118 -3.70 -2.11 -0.69
C ALA A 118 -2.42 -2.50 0.07
N GLY A 119 -1.85 -3.65 -0.28
CA GLY A 119 -0.54 -4.08 0.23
C GLY A 119 0.63 -3.33 -0.44
N CYS A 120 1.86 -3.76 -0.16
CA CYS A 120 3.06 -3.28 -0.85
C CYS A 120 3.13 -3.84 -2.28
N GLY A 121 2.26 -3.34 -3.15
CA GLY A 121 2.07 -3.84 -4.52
C GLY A 121 2.61 -2.92 -5.60
N ALA A 122 3.49 -1.96 -5.30
CA ALA A 122 3.86 -0.91 -6.25
C ALA A 122 4.57 -1.43 -7.51
N ASP A 123 5.27 -2.57 -7.39
CA ASP A 123 5.88 -3.28 -8.52
C ASP A 123 5.05 -4.50 -8.98
N GLN A 124 3.79 -4.63 -8.52
CA GLN A 124 2.90 -5.76 -8.76
C GLN A 124 1.66 -5.33 -9.55
N ASN A 125 1.48 -5.88 -10.75
CA ASN A 125 0.29 -5.60 -11.59
C ASN A 125 -0.59 -6.84 -11.78
N PRO A 126 -1.91 -6.65 -11.94
CA PRO A 126 -2.81 -7.69 -12.43
C PRO A 126 -2.65 -7.79 -13.95
N LEU A 127 -2.12 -8.91 -14.43
CA LEU A 127 -1.79 -9.11 -15.85
C LEU A 127 -2.37 -10.44 -16.37
N PRO A 128 -3.12 -10.42 -17.51
CA PRO A 128 -3.38 -9.29 -18.41
C PRO A 128 -4.39 -8.25 -17.88
N ARG A 129 -4.55 -7.12 -18.60
CA ARG A 129 -5.41 -5.99 -18.23
C ARG A 129 -6.12 -5.33 -19.43
N ARG A 130 -6.88 -4.26 -19.16
CA ARG A 130 -7.67 -3.39 -20.07
C ARG A 130 -9.08 -3.89 -20.45
N GLN A 131 -9.64 -4.81 -19.68
CA GLN A 131 -11.01 -5.31 -19.88
C GLN A 131 -11.74 -5.34 -18.54
N VAL A 132 -13.04 -5.00 -18.54
CA VAL A 132 -13.86 -5.00 -17.31
C VAL A 132 -14.02 -6.42 -16.78
N GLU A 133 -14.14 -7.38 -17.68
CA GLU A 133 -14.24 -8.81 -17.40
C GLU A 133 -12.99 -9.33 -16.66
N LEU A 134 -11.81 -8.78 -16.96
CA LEU A 134 -10.60 -9.10 -16.23
C LEU A 134 -10.63 -8.53 -14.81
N ALA A 135 -11.11 -7.29 -14.63
CA ALA A 135 -11.22 -6.67 -13.31
C ALA A 135 -12.22 -7.44 -12.43
N GLN A 136 -13.36 -7.84 -13.01
CA GLN A 136 -14.34 -8.72 -12.38
C GLN A 136 -13.72 -10.07 -11.99
N ARG A 137 -13.02 -10.72 -12.93
CA ARG A 137 -12.36 -12.01 -12.69
C ARG A 137 -11.36 -11.93 -11.52
N TYR A 138 -10.48 -10.93 -11.51
CA TYR A 138 -9.52 -10.76 -10.40
C TYR A 138 -10.22 -10.41 -9.09
N GLY A 139 -11.31 -9.63 -9.14
CA GLY A 139 -12.15 -9.35 -7.99
C GLY A 139 -12.78 -10.61 -7.41
N TYR A 140 -13.33 -11.49 -8.25
CA TYR A 140 -13.87 -12.78 -7.83
C TYR A 140 -12.79 -13.76 -7.33
N GLU A 141 -11.59 -13.76 -7.93
CA GLU A 141 -10.46 -14.53 -7.43
C GLU A 141 -10.07 -14.08 -6.01
N LEU A 142 -9.97 -12.77 -5.79
CA LEU A 142 -9.65 -12.22 -4.47
C LEU A 142 -10.77 -12.47 -3.44
N ALA A 143 -12.04 -12.25 -3.82
CA ALA A 143 -13.18 -12.57 -2.96
C ALA A 143 -13.22 -14.08 -2.63
N GLY A 144 -12.93 -14.94 -3.60
CA GLY A 144 -12.81 -16.39 -3.39
C GLY A 144 -11.73 -16.75 -2.38
N ALA A 145 -10.56 -16.12 -2.47
CA ALA A 145 -9.48 -16.29 -1.49
C ALA A 145 -9.91 -15.85 -0.09
N VAL A 146 -10.64 -14.73 0.04
CA VAL A 146 -11.20 -14.28 1.32
C VAL A 146 -12.21 -15.30 1.85
N LYS A 147 -13.15 -15.77 1.03
CA LYS A 147 -14.16 -16.78 1.43
C LYS A 147 -13.54 -18.07 1.95
N GLN A 148 -12.49 -18.57 1.28
CA GLN A 148 -11.74 -19.74 1.77
C GLN A 148 -11.14 -19.53 3.16
N VAL A 149 -10.76 -18.29 3.50
CA VAL A 149 -10.32 -17.94 4.86
C VAL A 149 -11.50 -17.94 5.83
N LEU A 150 -12.65 -17.43 5.42
CA LEU A 150 -13.87 -17.38 6.24
C LEU A 150 -14.48 -18.77 6.52
N ASP A 151 -14.27 -19.75 5.62
CA ASP A 151 -14.82 -21.11 5.69
C ASP A 151 -14.02 -22.07 6.62
N ARG A 152 -12.90 -21.61 7.18
CA ARG A 152 -12.06 -22.37 8.11
C ARG A 152 -12.03 -21.71 9.50
N PRO A 153 -11.62 -22.44 10.55
CA PRO A 153 -11.44 -21.83 11.87
C PRO A 153 -10.49 -20.62 11.81
N LEU A 154 -11.01 -19.45 12.22
CA LEU A 154 -10.23 -18.22 12.34
C LEU A 154 -9.59 -18.13 13.72
N ARG A 155 -8.49 -17.39 13.80
CA ARG A 155 -7.85 -17.08 15.08
C ARG A 155 -8.52 -15.88 15.71
N ASP A 156 -9.03 -16.04 16.92
CA ASP A 156 -9.54 -14.89 17.68
C ASP A 156 -8.40 -13.99 18.11
N LEU A 157 -8.69 -12.69 18.10
CA LEU A 157 -7.78 -11.68 18.62
C LEU A 157 -8.24 -11.28 20.01
N GLU A 158 -7.29 -11.18 20.94
CA GLU A 158 -7.55 -10.59 22.25
C GLU A 158 -8.02 -9.13 22.12
N SER A 159 -8.83 -8.66 23.07
CA SER A 159 -9.31 -7.27 23.16
C SER A 159 -8.20 -6.31 23.62
N LYS A 160 -7.09 -6.28 22.89
CA LYS A 160 -5.90 -5.47 23.15
C LYS A 160 -5.47 -4.81 21.85
N LEU A 161 -5.27 -3.50 21.91
CA LEU A 161 -4.70 -2.71 20.82
C LEU A 161 -3.45 -1.99 21.33
N THR A 162 -2.35 -2.17 20.63
CA THR A 162 -1.16 -1.33 20.78
C THR A 162 -0.95 -0.61 19.46
N ALA A 163 -0.84 0.72 19.50
CA ALA A 163 -0.64 1.53 18.31
C ALA A 163 0.55 2.47 18.48
N GLY A 164 1.35 2.62 17.44
CA GLY A 164 2.45 3.58 17.37
C GLY A 164 2.47 4.28 16.03
N TYR A 165 2.85 5.56 16.04
CA TYR A 165 3.01 6.40 14.86
C TYR A 165 4.34 7.15 14.95
N VAL A 166 5.03 7.29 13.82
CA VAL A 166 6.19 8.17 13.68
C VAL A 166 6.24 8.73 12.27
N GLU A 167 6.71 9.96 12.15
CA GLU A 167 7.19 10.51 10.88
C GLU A 167 8.72 10.57 10.91
N ILE A 168 9.36 9.95 9.93
CA ILE A 168 10.82 10.04 9.76
C ILE A 168 11.14 10.90 8.54
N ASN A 169 12.25 11.63 8.59
CA ASN A 169 12.73 12.38 7.45
C ASN A 169 13.51 11.46 6.52
N LEU A 170 12.88 11.01 5.43
CA LEU A 170 13.56 10.18 4.44
C LEU A 170 14.48 11.03 3.57
N PRO A 171 15.78 10.69 3.49
CA PRO A 171 16.72 11.44 2.69
C PRO A 171 16.54 11.17 1.19
N PHE A 172 16.65 12.22 0.40
CA PHE A 172 16.95 12.12 -1.01
C PHE A 172 18.42 11.77 -1.23
N ALA A 173 18.74 11.26 -2.42
CA ALA A 173 20.10 11.25 -2.94
C ALA A 173 20.57 12.68 -3.22
N ASP A 174 21.63 12.85 -4.01
CA ASP A 174 22.16 14.17 -4.33
C ASP A 174 21.07 15.07 -4.95
N LEU A 175 20.83 16.22 -4.31
CA LEU A 175 19.90 17.21 -4.81
C LEU A 175 20.48 17.90 -6.06
N PRO A 176 19.64 18.22 -7.06
CA PRO A 176 20.12 18.92 -8.24
C PRO A 176 20.50 20.36 -7.91
N THR A 177 21.52 20.89 -8.58
CA THR A 177 21.87 22.31 -8.51
C THR A 177 20.86 23.15 -9.29
N ARG A 178 20.82 24.46 -9.04
CA ARG A 178 19.96 25.37 -9.82
C ARG A 178 20.23 25.24 -11.32
N GLU A 179 21.49 25.18 -11.73
CA GLU A 179 21.90 25.08 -13.13
C GLU A 179 21.40 23.77 -13.77
N GLN A 180 21.42 22.66 -13.03
CA GLN A 180 20.86 21.38 -13.50
C GLN A 180 19.34 21.47 -13.67
N ILE A 181 18.64 22.15 -12.76
CA ILE A 181 17.19 22.34 -12.86
C ILE A 181 16.83 23.29 -14.02
N GLU A 182 17.61 24.35 -14.23
CA GLU A 182 17.44 25.25 -15.37
C GLU A 182 17.64 24.52 -16.70
N ALA A 183 18.62 23.60 -16.78
CA ALA A 183 18.81 22.76 -17.96
C ALA A 183 17.61 21.83 -18.23
N ASP A 184 16.96 21.30 -17.18
CA ASP A 184 15.76 20.45 -17.31
C ASP A 184 14.56 21.21 -17.93
N LEU A 185 14.54 22.55 -17.92
CA LEU A 185 13.48 23.36 -18.58
C LEU A 185 13.43 23.13 -20.10
N GLU A 186 14.59 22.87 -20.71
CA GLU A 186 14.75 22.64 -22.15
C GLU A 186 14.50 21.17 -22.54
N SER A 187 14.12 20.32 -21.57
CA SER A 187 13.83 18.91 -21.83
C SER A 187 12.66 18.74 -22.80
N LYS A 188 12.82 17.81 -23.74
CA LYS A 188 11.74 17.37 -24.65
C LYS A 188 10.65 16.59 -23.90
N ASP A 189 10.96 16.06 -22.73
CA ASP A 189 9.96 15.48 -21.84
C ASP A 189 9.26 16.61 -21.07
N ARG A 190 7.99 16.85 -21.44
CA ARG A 190 7.16 17.88 -20.81
C ARG A 190 7.03 17.73 -19.30
N PHE A 191 7.13 16.52 -18.76
CA PHE A 191 7.02 16.26 -17.32
C PHE A 191 8.30 16.64 -16.59
N VAL A 192 9.46 16.37 -17.18
CA VAL A 192 10.76 16.84 -16.68
C VAL A 192 10.79 18.37 -16.65
N ALA A 193 10.40 19.02 -17.76
CA ALA A 193 10.34 20.47 -17.82
C ALA A 193 9.31 21.06 -16.83
N ALA A 194 8.18 20.37 -16.59
CA ALA A 194 7.19 20.80 -15.60
C ALA A 194 7.70 20.68 -14.16
N ARG A 195 8.41 19.59 -13.83
CA ARG A 195 9.09 19.45 -12.54
C ARG A 195 10.12 20.56 -12.35
N ALA A 196 10.95 20.83 -13.35
CA ALA A 196 11.96 21.87 -13.29
C ALA A 196 11.37 23.25 -12.95
N ARG A 197 10.29 23.65 -13.63
CA ARG A 197 9.56 24.89 -13.31
C ARG A 197 9.12 24.93 -11.84
N ARG A 198 8.58 23.82 -11.30
CA ARG A 198 8.15 23.74 -9.90
C ARG A 198 9.32 23.88 -8.93
N LEU A 199 10.44 23.19 -9.20
CA LEU A 199 11.62 23.22 -8.34
C LEU A 199 12.30 24.60 -8.34
N LEU A 200 12.32 25.31 -9.47
CA LEU A 200 12.84 26.68 -9.53
C LEU A 200 11.99 27.64 -8.69
N VAL A 201 10.66 27.55 -8.78
CA VAL A 201 9.77 28.34 -7.91
C VAL A 201 10.05 28.05 -6.44
N GLN A 202 10.25 26.77 -6.08
CA GLN A 202 10.59 26.39 -4.71
C GLN A 202 11.94 27.00 -4.29
N LEU A 203 12.98 26.90 -5.13
CA LEU A 203 14.29 27.50 -4.86
C LEU A 203 14.23 29.03 -4.73
N ASP A 204 13.42 29.71 -5.53
CA ASP A 204 13.28 31.17 -5.49
C ASP A 204 12.59 31.63 -4.20
N VAL A 205 11.66 30.83 -3.67
CA VAL A 205 10.90 31.14 -2.45
C VAL A 205 11.63 30.70 -1.18
N GLU A 206 12.11 29.46 -1.16
CA GLU A 206 12.69 28.80 0.03
C GLU A 206 14.22 28.91 0.10
N GLN A 207 14.86 29.47 -0.94
CA GLN A 207 16.31 29.61 -1.11
C GLN A 207 17.10 28.28 -1.13
N SER A 208 16.42 27.14 -0.95
CA SER A 208 16.99 25.80 -0.95
C SER A 208 15.91 24.75 -1.23
N LEU A 209 16.33 23.54 -1.59
CA LEU A 209 15.45 22.38 -1.64
C LEU A 209 15.66 21.55 -0.38
N SER A 210 14.56 21.06 0.21
CA SER A 210 14.67 20.14 1.35
C SER A 210 15.41 18.86 0.94
N PRO A 211 16.45 18.44 1.69
CA PRO A 211 17.17 17.20 1.42
C PRO A 211 16.38 15.96 1.88
N THR A 212 15.26 16.15 2.56
CA THR A 212 14.43 15.06 3.07
C THR A 212 12.95 15.28 2.79
N TYR A 213 12.15 14.22 2.92
CA TYR A 213 10.69 14.27 2.91
C TYR A 213 10.12 13.55 4.15
N PRO A 214 9.11 14.09 4.85
CA PRO A 214 8.50 13.44 6.01
C PRO A 214 7.71 12.19 5.59
N TYR A 215 8.01 11.04 6.19
CA TYR A 215 7.42 9.76 5.81
C TYR A 215 6.66 9.14 6.99
N PRO A 216 5.34 8.95 6.87
CA PRO A 216 4.51 8.41 7.93
C PRO A 216 4.63 6.88 8.02
N ILE A 217 4.78 6.39 9.23
CA ILE A 217 4.79 4.96 9.57
C ILE A 217 3.86 4.74 10.76
N THR A 218 2.91 3.82 10.61
CA THR A 218 2.07 3.35 11.71
C THR A 218 2.29 1.86 11.92
N ARG A 219 2.30 1.42 13.18
CA ARG A 219 2.17 0.00 13.54
C ARG A 219 1.00 -0.17 14.50
N TRP A 220 0.10 -1.09 14.18
CA TRP A 220 -0.86 -1.63 15.12
C TRP A 220 -0.50 -3.07 15.49
N THR A 221 -0.70 -3.42 16.75
CA THR A 221 -0.74 -4.81 17.20
C THR A 221 -2.15 -5.07 17.72
N LEU A 222 -2.85 -6.00 17.06
CA LEU A 222 -4.19 -6.44 17.44
C LEU A 222 -4.07 -7.78 18.17
N GLY A 223 -4.48 -7.77 19.44
CA GLY A 223 -4.23 -8.86 20.38
C GLY A 223 -2.74 -9.04 20.65
N ASN A 224 -2.33 -10.30 20.79
CA ASN A 224 -0.92 -10.70 20.79
C ASN A 224 -0.54 -11.44 19.51
N GLU A 225 -1.42 -11.44 18.50
CA GLU A 225 -1.31 -12.25 17.30
C GLU A 225 -0.81 -11.42 16.11
N LEU A 226 -1.56 -10.39 15.72
CA LEU A 226 -1.43 -9.70 14.44
C LEU A 226 -0.65 -8.40 14.57
N GLU A 227 0.49 -8.29 13.90
CA GLU A 227 1.18 -7.02 13.66
C GLU A 227 0.77 -6.47 12.30
N TRP A 228 0.23 -5.25 12.28
CA TRP A 228 -0.20 -4.56 11.08
C TRP A 228 0.59 -3.28 10.90
N PHE A 229 1.44 -3.25 9.88
CA PHE A 229 2.25 -2.12 9.49
C PHE A 229 1.55 -1.33 8.38
N PHE A 230 1.57 -0.01 8.51
CA PHE A 230 1.05 0.91 7.52
C PHE A 230 2.15 1.85 7.08
N LEU A 231 2.41 1.87 5.78
CA LEU A 231 3.51 2.57 5.15
C LEU A 231 2.96 3.60 4.14
N GLY A 232 3.51 4.81 4.16
CA GLY A 232 3.19 5.85 3.17
C GLY A 232 3.72 5.54 1.77
N GLY A 233 3.14 6.17 0.75
CA GLY A 233 3.58 6.03 -0.63
C GLY A 233 3.21 4.72 -1.32
N GLU A 234 3.71 4.57 -2.55
CA GLU A 234 3.57 3.36 -3.35
C GLU A 234 4.74 2.42 -3.06
N VAL A 235 4.58 1.56 -2.05
CA VAL A 235 5.64 0.71 -1.53
C VAL A 235 5.79 -0.58 -2.34
N VAL A 236 7.03 -0.92 -2.75
CA VAL A 236 7.33 -2.16 -3.47
C VAL A 236 7.30 -3.40 -2.56
N VAL A 237 7.11 -4.57 -3.16
CA VAL A 237 6.83 -5.82 -2.42
C VAL A 237 7.92 -6.26 -1.46
N ASP A 238 9.18 -5.87 -1.67
CA ASP A 238 10.30 -6.27 -0.81
C ASP A 238 10.06 -5.86 0.66
N PHE A 239 9.39 -4.72 0.91
CA PHE A 239 9.10 -4.28 2.28
C PHE A 239 8.17 -5.24 3.02
N ALA A 240 7.12 -5.71 2.34
CA ALA A 240 6.20 -6.68 2.91
C ALA A 240 6.92 -8.00 3.21
N LEU A 241 7.71 -8.50 2.24
CA LEU A 241 8.46 -9.74 2.40
C LEU A 241 9.49 -9.65 3.54
N ARG A 242 10.21 -8.53 3.62
CA ARG A 242 11.22 -8.28 4.64
C ARG A 242 10.61 -8.19 6.03
N LEU A 243 9.58 -7.35 6.22
CA LEU A 243 8.87 -7.26 7.51
C LEU A 243 8.29 -8.60 7.93
N LYS A 244 7.67 -9.37 7.03
CA LYS A 244 7.19 -10.72 7.34
C LYS A 244 8.33 -11.63 7.80
N SER A 245 9.48 -11.61 7.11
CA SER A 245 10.64 -12.45 7.45
C SER A 245 11.32 -12.07 8.76
N GLU A 246 11.35 -10.78 9.10
CA GLU A 246 12.03 -10.26 10.30
C GLU A 246 11.11 -10.17 11.53
N ARG A 247 9.79 -10.26 11.33
CA ARG A 247 8.78 -10.15 12.39
C ARG A 247 8.09 -11.49 12.66
N ARG A 248 6.77 -11.56 12.44
CA ARG A 248 5.93 -12.68 12.87
C ARG A 248 5.45 -13.54 11.71
N GLY A 249 6.20 -13.58 10.61
CA GLY A 249 5.84 -14.35 9.42
C GLY A 249 4.47 -13.96 8.88
N THR A 250 3.61 -14.94 8.68
CA THR A 250 2.23 -14.75 8.18
C THR A 250 1.30 -14.01 9.15
N ASN A 251 1.74 -13.72 10.38
CA ASN A 251 1.02 -12.86 11.32
C ASN A 251 1.44 -11.37 11.20
N THR A 252 2.15 -11.02 10.13
CA THR A 252 2.53 -9.65 9.78
C THR A 252 1.77 -9.22 8.52
N TRP A 253 0.88 -8.23 8.66
CA TRP A 253 0.21 -7.56 7.55
C TRP A 253 0.93 -6.25 7.26
N VAL A 254 1.34 -6.03 6.01
CA VAL A 254 1.92 -4.76 5.58
C VAL A 254 1.03 -4.11 4.53
N ALA A 255 0.60 -2.90 4.83
CA ALA A 255 -0.21 -2.03 4.00
C ALA A 255 0.62 -0.88 3.44
N GLY A 256 0.42 -0.56 2.16
CA GLY A 256 0.94 0.67 1.53
C GLY A 256 -0.10 1.80 1.54
N TYR A 257 0.18 2.86 0.80
CA TYR A 257 -0.78 3.94 0.50
C TYR A 257 -1.43 4.56 1.75
N THR A 258 -0.72 4.61 2.89
CA THR A 258 -1.30 5.05 4.16
C THR A 258 -0.77 6.42 4.59
N ASN A 259 -1.69 7.28 5.02
CA ASN A 259 -1.46 8.66 5.52
C ASN A 259 -0.93 9.67 4.48
N ASP A 260 0.00 9.27 3.59
CA ASP A 260 0.52 10.11 2.51
C ASP A 260 0.89 9.26 1.27
N VAL A 261 0.92 9.88 0.09
CA VAL A 261 1.33 9.27 -1.18
C VAL A 261 2.29 10.22 -1.91
N MET A 262 3.54 10.26 -1.42
CA MET A 262 4.57 11.17 -1.92
C MET A 262 5.28 10.69 -3.19
N ALA A 263 5.48 9.38 -3.34
CA ALA A 263 6.12 8.74 -4.49
C ALA A 263 6.04 7.22 -4.36
N TYR A 264 6.68 6.54 -5.31
CA TYR A 264 7.13 5.17 -5.14
C TYR A 264 8.20 5.09 -4.04
N ILE A 265 8.11 4.05 -3.22
CA ILE A 265 9.07 3.72 -2.17
C ILE A 265 9.80 2.44 -2.57
N PRO A 266 10.99 2.57 -3.17
CA PRO A 266 11.79 1.45 -3.63
C PRO A 266 12.57 0.81 -2.50
N SER A 267 12.78 -0.50 -2.62
CA SER A 267 13.79 -1.22 -1.86
C SER A 267 15.19 -0.89 -2.37
N ARG A 268 16.24 -1.28 -1.64
CA ARG A 268 17.63 -1.16 -2.09
C ARG A 268 17.84 -1.86 -3.42
N ARG A 269 17.22 -3.03 -3.62
CA ARG A 269 17.23 -3.78 -4.89
C ARG A 269 16.61 -2.95 -6.01
N VAL A 270 15.39 -2.43 -5.82
CA VAL A 270 14.68 -1.65 -6.84
C VAL A 270 15.40 -0.34 -7.17
N LEU A 271 16.01 0.32 -6.17
CA LEU A 271 16.87 1.49 -6.39
C LEU A 271 18.07 1.17 -7.29
N GLN A 272 18.74 0.03 -7.07
CA GLN A 272 19.90 -0.38 -7.87
C GLN A 272 19.51 -0.76 -9.31
N GLU A 273 18.37 -1.42 -9.48
CA GLU A 273 17.82 -1.75 -10.79
C GLU A 273 17.37 -0.50 -11.57
N GLY A 274 17.00 0.58 -10.87
CA GLY A 274 16.50 1.81 -11.48
C GLY A 274 15.11 1.64 -12.12
N GLY A 275 14.88 2.36 -13.22
CA GLY A 275 13.58 2.37 -13.90
C GLY A 275 12.52 3.21 -13.17
N TYR A 276 11.25 2.90 -13.40
CA TYR A 276 10.14 3.73 -12.92
C TYR A 276 10.07 3.82 -11.40
N GLU A 277 9.94 2.69 -10.69
CA GLU A 277 9.87 2.64 -9.23
C GLU A 277 11.21 2.99 -8.57
N GLY A 278 12.33 2.73 -9.24
CA GLY A 278 13.69 2.96 -8.73
C GLY A 278 14.19 4.40 -8.80
N GLY A 279 13.36 5.36 -9.22
CA GLY A 279 13.70 6.79 -9.24
C GLY A 279 13.15 7.55 -10.43
N GLY A 280 12.80 6.88 -11.53
CA GLY A 280 12.19 7.54 -12.70
C GLY A 280 10.85 8.21 -12.37
N ALA A 281 10.08 7.63 -11.45
CA ALA A 281 8.77 8.13 -11.07
C ALA A 281 8.83 9.52 -10.38
N MET A 282 9.97 9.90 -9.79
CA MET A 282 10.13 11.17 -9.08
C MET A 282 9.77 12.39 -9.93
N VAL A 283 9.96 12.27 -11.26
CA VAL A 283 9.55 13.29 -12.23
C VAL A 283 8.06 13.61 -12.13
N TYR A 284 7.21 12.57 -12.02
CA TYR A 284 5.75 12.73 -12.03
C TYR A 284 5.18 13.16 -10.67
N TYR A 285 5.86 12.85 -9.57
CA TYR A 285 5.52 13.35 -8.24
C TYR A 285 6.12 14.74 -7.95
N GLY A 286 6.98 15.25 -8.84
CA GLY A 286 7.60 16.55 -8.70
C GLY A 286 8.70 16.61 -7.63
N LEU A 287 9.30 15.46 -7.29
CA LEU A 287 10.35 15.37 -6.28
C LEU A 287 11.74 15.69 -6.88
N PRO A 288 12.65 16.30 -6.10
CA PRO A 288 13.89 16.87 -6.62
C PRO A 288 14.91 15.80 -7.06
N ALA A 289 14.92 14.63 -6.40
CA ALA A 289 15.86 13.57 -6.67
C ALA A 289 15.25 12.20 -6.30
N ALA A 290 15.96 11.12 -6.66
CA ALA A 290 15.66 9.79 -6.14
C ALA A 290 15.88 9.72 -4.63
N TRP A 291 15.31 8.71 -3.97
CA TRP A 291 15.60 8.45 -2.56
C TRP A 291 17.06 8.03 -2.35
N ALA A 292 17.61 8.32 -1.18
CA ALA A 292 18.93 7.83 -0.81
C ALA A 292 18.94 6.29 -0.68
N PRO A 293 20.11 5.64 -0.84
CA PRO A 293 20.22 4.18 -0.70
C PRO A 293 19.79 3.61 0.66
N THR A 294 19.67 4.42 1.71
CA THR A 294 19.29 4.00 3.06
C THR A 294 17.78 3.88 3.27
N VAL A 295 16.95 4.40 2.35
CA VAL A 295 15.49 4.56 2.53
C VAL A 295 14.80 3.30 3.05
N GLU A 296 15.15 2.13 2.51
CA GLU A 296 14.57 0.86 2.95
C GLU A 296 14.95 0.53 4.40
N ALA A 297 16.23 0.68 4.76
CA ALA A 297 16.72 0.40 6.10
C ALA A 297 16.12 1.36 7.14
N ASP A 298 16.01 2.65 6.79
CA ASP A 298 15.46 3.68 7.66
C ASP A 298 13.99 3.39 8.00
N ILE A 299 13.19 3.03 7.00
CA ILE A 299 11.78 2.66 7.17
C ILE A 299 11.64 1.38 8.00
N ILE A 300 12.37 0.31 7.65
CA ILE A 300 12.27 -0.99 8.35
C ILE A 300 12.67 -0.85 9.83
N GLN A 301 13.74 -0.09 10.11
CA GLN A 301 14.20 0.16 11.46
C GLN A 301 13.18 0.98 12.27
N ALA A 302 12.63 2.05 11.69
CA ALA A 302 11.62 2.87 12.35
C ALA A 302 10.33 2.07 12.61
N ALA A 303 9.83 1.34 11.61
CA ALA A 303 8.66 0.48 11.72
C ALA A 303 8.83 -0.59 12.81
N SER A 304 10.00 -1.22 12.89
CA SER A 304 10.27 -2.29 13.86
C SER A 304 10.39 -1.82 15.30
N ARG A 305 10.71 -0.54 15.53
CA ARG A 305 10.79 0.06 16.87
C ARG A 305 9.44 0.56 17.40
N LEU A 306 8.50 0.86 16.50
CA LEU A 306 7.19 1.37 16.91
C LEU A 306 6.50 0.37 17.84
N GLY A 307 5.98 0.82 18.97
CA GLY A 307 5.16 0.01 19.88
C GLY A 307 5.91 -0.96 20.79
N ASP A 308 7.25 -0.99 20.76
CA ASP A 308 8.06 -1.63 21.80
C ASP A 308 8.29 -0.67 22.99
N ASP A 309 8.07 0.65 22.77
CA ASP A 309 8.10 1.74 23.77
C ASP A 309 6.72 2.35 24.04
N VAL A 310 5.69 1.56 24.37
CA VAL A 310 4.37 2.12 24.76
C VAL A 310 4.35 2.42 26.26
N ASP A 311 5.03 3.51 26.58
CA ASP A 311 4.77 4.30 27.79
C ASP A 311 4.84 5.80 27.43
N ARG A 312 3.98 6.22 26.50
CA ARG A 312 3.65 7.64 26.30
C ARG A 312 2.15 7.79 26.13
N THR A 313 1.53 8.02 27.27
CA THR A 313 0.30 8.76 27.48
C THR A 313 0.02 9.77 26.37
N VAL A 314 -1.04 9.53 25.61
CA VAL A 314 -1.83 10.63 25.04
C VAL A 314 -2.65 11.16 26.21
N SER A 315 -2.08 12.10 26.96
CA SER A 315 -2.84 12.92 27.89
C SER A 315 -3.68 13.89 27.07
N ASN A 316 -4.99 13.85 27.29
CA ASN A 316 -5.97 14.80 26.77
C ASN A 316 -5.61 16.26 27.09
#